data_AF-A0A6G4A4X4-F1
#
_entry.id   AF-A0A6G4A4X4-F1
#
_cell.length_a   1.000
_cell.length_b   1.000
_cell.length_c   1.000
_cell.angle_alpha   90.00
_cell.angle_beta   90.00
_cell.angle_gamma   90.00
#
_symmetry.space_group_name_H-M   'P 1'
#
loop_
_entity.id
_entity.type
_entity.pdbx_description
1 polymer ?
#
loop_
_entity_poly.entity_id
_entity_poly.type
_entity_poly.pdbx_seq_one_letter_code
_entity_poly.pdbx_strand_id
1 'polypeptide(L)'
;MKLTKIKIVLLSFLLCISIAYAVKYVELFMDAGHVDASPEASVERYLNSKTKEYKIISIALREKEFRSRIYRVECECIFKNEENRSIQRYDFYLIDDLGWIVEKYEKVES
;
A
#
# COMPACT_ATOMS: atom_id res chain seq x y z
N MET A 1 -31.91 44.06 -2.84
CA MET A 1 -30.42 44.11 -2.69
C MET A 1 -29.86 43.41 -1.45
N LYS A 2 -30.60 43.31 -0.31
CA LYS A 2 -30.08 42.63 0.91
C LYS A 2 -29.97 41.11 0.76
N LEU A 3 -30.97 40.46 0.16
CA LEU A 3 -31.01 39.00 -0.05
C LEU A 3 -29.92 38.48 -1.01
N THR A 4 -29.58 39.23 -2.05
CA THR A 4 -28.53 38.85 -3.02
C THR A 4 -27.14 38.86 -2.40
N LYS A 5 -26.84 39.82 -1.51
CA LYS A 5 -25.56 39.86 -0.78
C LYS A 5 -25.39 38.65 0.14
N ILE A 6 -26.46 38.24 0.84
CA ILE A 6 -26.43 37.06 1.74
C ILE A 6 -26.15 35.78 0.94
N LYS A 7 -26.78 35.61 -0.22
CA LYS A 7 -26.54 34.45 -1.11
C LYS A 7 -25.10 34.38 -1.60
N ILE A 8 -24.50 35.51 -1.95
CA ILE A 8 -23.10 35.57 -2.41
C ILE A 8 -22.15 35.20 -1.28
N VAL A 9 -22.33 35.76 -0.07
CA VAL A 9 -21.48 35.44 1.09
C VAL A 9 -21.54 33.94 1.42
N LEU A 10 -22.74 33.35 1.37
CA LEU A 10 -22.91 31.91 1.60
C LEU A 10 -22.19 31.06 0.54
N LEU A 11 -22.29 31.46 -0.74
CA LEU A 11 -21.61 30.76 -1.83
C LEU A 11 -20.09 30.82 -1.68
N SER A 12 -19.55 31.99 -1.33
CA SER A 12 -18.12 32.17 -1.07
C SER A 12 -17.63 31.29 0.08
N PHE A 13 -18.42 31.19 1.15
CA PHE A 13 -18.09 30.35 2.31
C PHE A 13 -18.06 28.86 1.96
N LEU A 14 -19.07 28.38 1.21
CA LEU A 14 -19.12 26.99 0.73
C LEU A 14 -17.96 26.68 -0.23
N LEU A 15 -17.60 27.63 -1.10
CA LEU A 15 -16.46 27.48 -1.99
C LEU A 15 -15.14 27.33 -1.20
N CYS A 16 -14.93 28.15 -0.16
CA CYS A 16 -13.75 28.04 0.70
C CYS A 16 -13.65 26.70 1.42
N ILE A 17 -14.76 26.18 1.96
CA ILE A 17 -14.79 24.84 2.59
C ILE A 17 -14.44 23.76 1.57
N SER A 18 -15.00 23.86 0.36
CA SER A 18 -14.77 22.88 -0.71
C SER A 18 -13.32 22.86 -1.16
N ILE A 19 -12.69 24.04 -1.31
CA ILE A 19 -11.27 24.18 -1.64
C ILE A 19 -10.41 23.62 -0.50
N ALA A 20 -10.69 23.96 0.76
CA ALA A 20 -9.95 23.45 1.90
C ALA A 20 -10.01 21.91 1.99
N TYR A 21 -11.18 21.34 1.74
CA TYR A 21 -11.35 19.89 1.74
C TYR A 21 -10.61 19.22 0.58
N ALA A 22 -10.67 19.82 -0.62
CA ALA A 22 -9.94 19.33 -1.79
C ALA A 22 -8.42 19.37 -1.56
N VAL A 23 -7.88 20.46 -1.01
CA VAL A 23 -6.45 20.58 -0.69
C VAL A 23 -6.04 19.50 0.30
N LYS A 24 -6.80 19.31 1.38
CA LYS A 24 -6.50 18.27 2.39
C LYS A 24 -6.57 16.86 1.80
N TYR A 25 -7.51 16.61 0.89
CA TYR A 25 -7.61 15.32 0.20
C TYR A 25 -6.42 15.08 -0.73
N VAL A 26 -5.98 16.11 -1.48
CA VAL A 26 -4.80 16.04 -2.34
C VAL A 26 -3.53 15.82 -1.51
N GLU A 27 -3.38 16.50 -0.37
CA GLU A 27 -2.26 16.32 0.56
C GLU A 27 -2.21 14.88 1.07
N LEU A 28 -3.35 14.32 1.52
CA LEU A 28 -3.47 12.90 1.89
C LEU A 28 -3.11 11.94 0.75
N PHE A 29 -3.48 12.26 -0.49
CA PHE A 29 -3.17 11.44 -1.65
C PHE A 29 -1.69 11.54 -2.05
N MET A 30 -1.08 12.73 -1.96
CA MET A 30 0.35 12.91 -2.20
C MET A 30 1.21 12.28 -1.12
N ASP A 31 0.78 12.32 0.14
CA ASP A 31 1.43 11.59 1.24
C ASP A 31 1.34 10.08 1.02
N ALA A 32 0.21 9.58 0.49
CA ALA A 32 0.08 8.20 0.05
C ALA A 32 0.91 7.87 -1.20
N GLY A 33 1.33 8.86 -1.99
CA GLY A 33 2.26 8.69 -3.12
C GLY A 33 3.74 8.59 -2.71
N HIS A 34 4.08 8.96 -1.47
CA HIS A 34 5.42 8.76 -0.88
C HIS A 34 5.54 7.45 -0.10
N VAL A 35 4.46 6.68 -0.07
CA VAL A 35 4.50 5.30 0.39
C VAL A 35 5.35 4.52 -0.59
N ASP A 36 6.45 3.95 -0.09
CA ASP A 36 7.18 2.91 -0.81
C ASP A 36 6.17 1.80 -1.17
N ALA A 37 5.80 1.79 -2.45
CA ALA A 37 4.90 0.82 -3.04
C ALA A 37 5.70 -0.29 -3.73
N SER A 38 6.95 -0.53 -3.29
CA SER A 38 7.71 -1.69 -3.72
C SER A 38 7.05 -3.00 -3.25
N PRO A 39 7.29 -4.12 -3.95
CA PRO A 39 6.91 -5.44 -3.45
C PRO A 39 7.48 -5.71 -2.05
N GLU A 40 8.70 -5.23 -1.78
CA GLU A 40 9.39 -5.34 -0.51
C GLU A 40 8.62 -4.66 0.63
N ALA A 41 8.23 -3.40 0.43
CA ALA A 41 7.44 -2.66 1.40
C ALA A 41 6.04 -3.29 1.60
N SER A 42 5.48 -3.89 0.55
CA SER A 42 4.20 -4.60 0.62
C SER A 42 4.29 -5.88 1.46
N VAL A 43 5.35 -6.68 1.30
CA VAL A 43 5.66 -7.84 2.15
C VAL A 43 5.88 -7.40 3.60
N GLU A 44 6.67 -6.35 3.82
CA GLU A 44 6.98 -5.86 5.15
C GLU A 44 5.72 -5.41 5.89
N ARG A 45 4.84 -4.63 5.24
CA ARG A 45 3.54 -4.23 5.81
C ARG A 45 2.67 -5.43 6.16
N TYR A 46 2.61 -6.43 5.27
CA TYR A 46 1.85 -7.64 5.51
C TYR A 46 2.37 -8.37 6.75
N LEU A 47 3.68 -8.61 6.84
CA LEU A 47 4.30 -9.28 7.98
C LEU A 47 4.12 -8.50 9.29
N ASN A 48 4.24 -7.17 9.25
CA ASN A 48 4.01 -6.29 10.39
C ASN A 48 2.54 -6.33 10.87
N SER A 49 1.59 -6.46 9.95
CA SER A 49 0.17 -6.61 10.31
C SER A 49 -0.16 -7.96 10.96
N LYS A 50 0.63 -9.01 10.68
CA LYS A 50 0.34 -10.39 11.11
C LYS A 50 1.08 -10.83 12.36
N THR A 51 2.39 -10.58 12.43
CA THR A 51 3.22 -11.26 13.45
C THR A 51 4.12 -10.32 14.25
N LYS A 52 4.48 -9.13 13.72
CA LYS A 52 5.43 -8.14 14.30
C LYS A 52 6.82 -8.68 14.72
N GLU A 53 7.04 -9.99 14.64
CA GLU A 53 8.17 -10.70 15.20
C GLU A 53 8.89 -11.49 14.11
N TYR A 54 9.33 -10.76 13.10
CA TYR A 54 10.03 -11.29 11.94
C TYR A 54 11.29 -10.48 11.64
N LYS A 55 12.22 -11.09 10.90
CA LYS A 55 13.35 -10.46 10.26
C LYS A 55 13.45 -10.95 8.83
N ILE A 56 13.35 -10.03 7.88
CA ILE A 56 13.55 -10.31 6.46
C ILE A 56 15.06 -10.49 6.23
N ILE A 57 15.44 -11.62 5.61
CA ILE A 57 16.83 -11.94 5.23
C ILE A 57 17.07 -11.59 3.78
N SER A 58 16.15 -11.99 2.91
CA SER A 58 16.21 -11.67 1.49
C SER A 58 14.80 -11.57 0.92
N ILE A 59 14.66 -10.73 -0.11
CA ILE A 59 13.48 -10.66 -0.95
C ILE A 59 13.95 -10.77 -2.39
N ALA A 60 13.33 -11.68 -3.14
CA ALA A 60 13.58 -11.83 -4.56
C ALA A 60 12.26 -11.67 -5.33
N LEU A 61 12.20 -10.68 -6.20
CA LEU A 61 11.12 -10.52 -7.16
C LEU A 61 11.42 -11.32 -8.43
N ARG A 62 10.47 -12.15 -8.85
CA ARG A 62 10.52 -12.86 -10.13
C ARG A 62 9.24 -12.59 -10.90
N GLU A 63 9.39 -12.15 -12.14
CA GLU A 63 8.25 -12.09 -13.05
C GLU A 63 7.75 -13.50 -13.37
N LYS A 64 6.45 -13.73 -13.21
CA LYS A 64 5.80 -15.01 -13.51
C LYS A 64 5.04 -14.93 -14.82
N GLU A 65 4.24 -13.86 -14.99
CA GLU A 65 3.49 -13.60 -16.21
C GLU A 65 3.48 -12.10 -16.54
N PHE A 66 4.28 -11.69 -17.54
CA PHE A 66 4.38 -10.29 -17.97
C PHE A 66 3.03 -9.67 -18.36
N ARG A 67 2.23 -10.39 -19.18
CA ARG A 67 0.96 -9.87 -19.72
C ARG A 67 -0.11 -9.71 -18.65
N SER A 68 -0.13 -10.63 -17.69
CA SER A 68 -1.04 -10.62 -16.55
C SER A 68 -0.51 -9.75 -15.40
N ARG A 69 0.72 -9.21 -15.53
CA ARG A 69 1.43 -8.44 -14.49
C ARG A 69 1.47 -9.17 -13.14
N ILE A 70 1.63 -10.49 -13.21
CA ILE A 70 1.75 -11.34 -12.02
C ILE A 70 3.23 -11.54 -11.75
N TYR A 71 3.62 -11.21 -10.53
CA TYR A 71 4.97 -11.37 -10.04
C TYR A 71 4.97 -12.26 -8.81
N ARG A 72 6.00 -13.07 -8.68
CA ARG A 72 6.26 -13.88 -7.49
C ARG A 72 7.34 -13.18 -6.68
N VAL A 73 7.02 -12.87 -5.43
CA VAL A 73 7.98 -12.40 -4.45
C VAL A 73 8.29 -13.56 -3.52
N GLU A 74 9.56 -13.95 -3.46
CA GLU A 74 10.05 -14.93 -2.49
C GLU A 74 10.71 -14.16 -1.34
N CYS A 75 10.12 -14.22 -0.13
CA CYS A 75 10.77 -13.75 1.11
C CYS A 75 11.47 -14.91 1.80
N GLU A 76 12.74 -14.76 2.09
CA GLU A 76 13.37 -15.51 3.18
C GLU A 76 13.23 -14.72 4.48
N CYS A 77 12.52 -15.29 5.44
CA CYS A 77 12.07 -14.61 6.63
C CYS A 77 12.42 -15.48 7.88
N ILE A 78 12.99 -14.87 8.94
CA ILE A 78 13.21 -15.51 10.25
C ILE A 78 12.14 -14.99 11.22
N PHE A 79 11.41 -15.88 11.88
CA PHE A 79 10.44 -15.49 12.92
C PHE A 79 11.08 -15.69 14.29
N LYS A 80 10.81 -14.79 15.26
CA LYS A 80 11.40 -14.93 16.60
C LYS A 80 10.76 -16.03 17.44
N ASN A 81 9.48 -16.32 17.20
CA ASN A 81 8.72 -17.32 17.96
C ASN A 81 8.82 -18.74 17.42
N GLU A 82 9.30 -18.90 16.18
CA GLU A 82 9.67 -20.20 15.63
C GLU A 82 11.18 -20.15 15.42
N GLU A 83 11.98 -21.00 16.08
CA GLU A 83 13.41 -21.17 15.74
C GLU A 83 13.62 -21.71 14.29
N ASN A 84 12.58 -21.71 13.46
CA ASN A 84 12.60 -22.10 12.07
C ASN A 84 12.83 -20.88 11.16
N ARG A 85 13.95 -20.91 10.43
CA ARG A 85 14.03 -20.24 9.12
C ARG A 85 12.95 -20.84 8.23
N SER A 86 12.07 -20.02 7.68
CA SER A 86 11.10 -20.47 6.69
C SER A 86 11.16 -19.58 5.46
N ILE A 87 11.14 -20.20 4.29
CA ILE A 87 10.99 -19.49 3.02
C ILE A 87 9.49 -19.31 2.80
N GLN A 88 9.06 -18.07 2.61
CA GLN A 88 7.68 -17.71 2.32
C GLN A 88 7.59 -17.19 0.89
N ARG A 89 6.68 -17.77 0.11
CA ARG A 89 6.39 -17.33 -1.25
C ARG A 89 5.07 -16.58 -1.27
N TYR A 90 5.11 -15.41 -1.87
CA TYR A 90 3.95 -14.56 -2.08
C TYR A 90 3.79 -14.32 -3.58
N ASP A 91 2.69 -14.79 -4.16
CA ASP A 91 2.32 -14.35 -5.50
C ASP A 91 1.59 -13.02 -5.35
N PHE A 92 2.10 -11.98 -6.01
CA PHE A 92 1.57 -10.63 -6.02
C PHE A 92 1.01 -10.29 -7.40
N TYR A 93 -0.10 -9.55 -7.39
CA TYR A 93 -0.65 -8.89 -8.55
C TYR A 93 -0.29 -7.41 -8.50
N LEU A 94 0.36 -6.90 -9.56
CA LEU A 94 0.66 -5.47 -9.68
C LEU A 94 -0.56 -4.73 -10.24
N ILE A 95 -1.09 -3.79 -9.46
CA ILE A 95 -2.14 -2.87 -9.90
C ILE A 95 -1.51 -1.52 -10.24
N ASP A 96 -1.02 -1.37 -11.48
CA ASP A 96 -0.50 -0.12 -12.04
C ASP A 96 0.31 0.71 -11.01
N ASP A 97 0.03 2.01 -10.87
CA ASP A 97 0.67 2.93 -9.93
C ASP A 97 0.08 2.85 -8.51
N LEU A 98 -0.90 1.96 -8.28
CA LEU A 98 -1.63 1.84 -7.01
C LEU A 98 -0.94 0.90 -6.01
N GLY A 99 -0.05 0.01 -6.49
CA GLY A 99 0.78 -0.87 -5.67
C GLY A 99 0.52 -2.36 -5.88
N TRP A 100 0.99 -3.18 -4.93
CA TRP A 100 1.00 -4.64 -5.03
C TRP A 100 -0.04 -5.26 -4.10
N ILE A 101 -0.85 -6.17 -4.64
CA ILE A 101 -1.81 -6.95 -3.84
C ILE A 101 -1.32 -8.39 -3.74
N VAL A 102 -1.30 -8.93 -2.52
CA VAL A 102 -1.02 -10.35 -2.28
C VAL A 102 -2.19 -11.18 -2.83
N GLU A 103 -1.91 -11.99 -3.85
CA GLU A 103 -2.88 -12.91 -4.44
C GLU A 103 -2.85 -14.27 -3.73
N LYS A 104 -1.65 -14.79 -3.47
CA LYS A 104 -1.47 -16.12 -2.85
C LYS A 104 -0.29 -16.14 -1.89
N TYR A 105 -0.44 -16.87 -0.80
CA TYR A 105 0.61 -17.14 0.19
C TYR A 105 0.90 -18.64 0.26
N GLU A 106 2.18 -19.00 0.25
CA GLU A 106 2.67 -20.36 0.45
C GLU A 106 3.86 -20.36 1.43
N LYS A 107 3.78 -21.16 2.50
CA LYS A 107 4.95 -21.51 3.33
C LYS A 107 5.66 -22.66 2.63
N VAL A 108 6.93 -22.47 2.27
CA VAL A 108 7.75 -23.55 1.73
C VAL A 108 8.37 -24.26 2.95
N GLU A 109 7.81 -25.42 3.29
CA GLU A 109 8.41 -26.29 4.30
C GLU A 109 9.71 -26.87 3.76
N SER A 110 10.78 -26.72 4.55
CA SER A 110 12.09 -27.33 4.32
C SER A 110 12.15 -28.72 4.92
#